data_AF-A0A6C0IAC8-F1
#
_entry.id   AF-A0A6C0IAC8-F1
#
_cell.length_a   1.000
_cell.length_b   1.000
_cell.length_c   1.000
_cell.angle_alpha   90.00
_cell.angle_beta   90.00
_cell.angle_gamma   90.00
#
_symmetry.space_group_name_H-M   'P 1'
#
loop_
_entity.id
_entity.type
_entity.pdbx_description
1 polymer ?
#
loop_
_entity_poly.entity_id
_entity_poly.type
_entity_poly.pdbx_seq_one_letter_code
_entity_poly.pdbx_strand_id
1 'polypeptide(L)'
;MNNIISPDRFLSIWIFIYTIAYLLGIVPYNPILLIGFAIVFFVCGLVITIYSLNDNSLLQYYFTINFIGKVIPFFIIINNKLTNDDLVFTIYFILLYVIYMQIINDDIICVYRDYMQFIVDRDKGREGALYNFIKKLHLYV
;
A
#
# COMPACT_ATOMS: atom_id res chain seq x y z
N MET A 1 -0.71 23.38 -2.24
CA MET A 1 -0.51 22.05 -2.85
C MET A 1 -1.46 21.09 -2.16
N ASN A 2 -2.11 20.16 -2.87
CA ASN A 2 -2.96 19.17 -2.22
C ASN A 2 -2.08 18.29 -1.31
N ASN A 3 -2.15 18.53 -0.01
CA ASN A 3 -1.40 17.81 1.02
C ASN A 3 -1.85 16.34 1.18
N ILE A 4 -2.76 15.87 0.34
CA ILE A 4 -3.34 14.53 0.40
C ILE A 4 -2.89 13.75 -0.82
N ILE A 5 -2.28 12.58 -0.60
CA ILE A 5 -1.97 11.62 -1.64
C ILE A 5 -3.24 10.80 -1.91
N SER A 6 -3.68 10.77 -3.17
CA SER A 6 -4.86 10.00 -3.57
C SER A 6 -4.57 8.49 -3.50
N PRO A 7 -5.56 7.64 -3.13
CA PRO A 7 -5.34 6.21 -2.89
C PRO A 7 -4.76 5.44 -4.08
N ASP A 8 -5.15 5.84 -5.29
CA ASP A 8 -4.70 5.28 -6.56
C ASP A 8 -3.19 5.42 -6.79
N ARG A 9 -2.52 6.36 -6.11
CA ARG A 9 -1.06 6.55 -6.22
C ARG A 9 -0.25 5.52 -5.44
N PHE A 10 -0.91 4.63 -4.69
CA PHE A 10 -0.24 3.57 -3.93
C PHE A 10 -0.44 2.22 -4.63
N LEU A 11 0.65 1.59 -5.08
CA LEU A 11 0.64 0.22 -5.61
C LEU A 11 -0.01 -0.77 -4.62
N SER A 12 0.18 -0.55 -3.31
CA SER A 12 -0.46 -1.35 -2.27
C SER A 12 -1.99 -1.35 -2.33
N ILE A 13 -2.62 -0.24 -2.74
CA ILE A 13 -4.09 -0.16 -2.88
C ILE A 13 -4.54 -0.94 -4.10
N TRP A 14 -3.81 -0.87 -5.21
CA TRP A 14 -4.08 -1.68 -6.41
C TRP A 14 -4.02 -3.18 -6.07
N ILE A 15 -2.96 -3.59 -5.38
CA ILE A 15 -2.79 -4.99 -4.94
C ILE A 15 -3.91 -5.41 -3.99
N PHE A 16 -4.32 -4.54 -3.08
CA PHE A 16 -5.41 -4.84 -2.15
C PHE A 16 -6.74 -5.04 -2.90
N ILE A 17 -7.11 -4.11 -3.78
CA ILE A 17 -8.35 -4.20 -4.58
C ILE A 17 -8.34 -5.47 -5.43
N TYR A 18 -7.23 -5.75 -6.11
CA TYR A 18 -7.11 -6.97 -6.92
C TYR A 18 -7.21 -8.23 -6.06
N THR A 19 -6.61 -8.25 -4.87
CA THR A 19 -6.73 -9.38 -3.94
C THR A 19 -8.17 -9.60 -3.50
N ILE A 20 -8.93 -8.55 -3.21
CA ILE A 20 -10.35 -8.68 -2.90
C ILE A 20 -11.11 -9.27 -4.10
N ALA A 21 -10.86 -8.78 -5.32
CA ALA A 21 -11.48 -9.33 -6.52
C ALA A 21 -11.14 -10.82 -6.72
N TYR A 22 -9.91 -11.24 -6.41
CA TYR A 22 -9.47 -12.64 -6.48
C TYR A 22 -10.18 -13.50 -5.44
N LEU A 23 -10.28 -13.03 -4.19
CA LEU A 23 -10.98 -13.73 -3.11
C LEU A 23 -12.49 -13.87 -3.40
N LEU A 24 -13.08 -12.94 -4.15
CA LEU A 24 -14.47 -13.02 -4.62
C LEU A 24 -14.64 -13.91 -5.87
N GLY A 25 -13.56 -14.44 -6.43
CA GLY A 25 -13.60 -15.27 -7.65
C GLY A 25 -13.86 -14.48 -8.94
N ILE A 26 -13.68 -13.16 -8.93
CA ILE A 26 -13.92 -12.27 -10.09
C ILE A 26 -12.75 -12.33 -11.07
N VAL A 27 -11.53 -12.46 -10.56
CA VAL A 27 -10.29 -12.48 -11.35
C VAL A 27 -9.54 -13.80 -11.14
N PRO A 28 -8.85 -14.32 -12.17
CA PRO A 28 -8.34 -15.68 -12.14
C PRO A 28 -6.92 -15.82 -11.55
N TYR A 29 -6.07 -14.79 -11.65
CA TYR A 29 -4.65 -14.93 -11.30
C TYR A 29 -4.39 -14.68 -9.81
N ASN A 30 -3.58 -15.55 -9.21
CA ASN A 30 -3.25 -15.53 -7.80
C ASN A 30 -2.31 -14.36 -7.45
N PRO A 31 -2.72 -13.42 -6.59
CA PRO A 31 -1.92 -12.23 -6.27
C PRO A 31 -0.83 -12.47 -5.22
N ILE A 32 -0.57 -13.71 -4.80
CA ILE A 32 0.39 -14.04 -3.73
C ILE A 32 1.77 -13.37 -3.92
N LEU A 33 2.28 -13.29 -5.15
CA LEU A 33 3.55 -12.63 -5.43
C LEU A 33 3.48 -11.11 -5.27
N LEU A 34 2.40 -10.49 -5.74
CA LEU A 34 2.15 -9.05 -5.56
C LEU A 34 2.08 -8.71 -4.06
N ILE A 35 1.34 -9.51 -3.28
CA ILE A 35 1.24 -9.32 -1.83
C ILE A 35 2.60 -9.56 -1.16
N GLY A 36 3.34 -10.58 -1.58
CA GLY A 36 4.70 -10.85 -1.11
C GLY A 36 5.62 -9.65 -1.29
N PHE A 37 5.65 -9.04 -2.48
CA PHE A 37 6.38 -7.80 -2.71
C PHE A 37 5.91 -6.67 -1.80
N ALA A 38 4.60 -6.51 -1.64
CA ALA A 38 4.02 -5.48 -0.79
C ALA A 38 4.39 -5.66 0.70
N ILE A 39 4.52 -6.90 1.18
CA ILE A 39 4.98 -7.23 2.54
C ILE A 39 6.46 -6.87 2.70
N VAL A 40 7.31 -7.15 1.72
CA VAL A 40 8.73 -6.76 1.76
C VAL A 40 8.86 -5.24 1.92
N PHE A 41 8.15 -4.47 1.09
CA PHE A 41 8.13 -2.99 1.22
C PHE A 41 7.57 -2.54 2.57
N PHE A 42 6.53 -3.19 3.09
CA PHE A 42 5.99 -2.90 4.41
C PHE A 42 7.03 -3.07 5.50
N VAL A 43 7.74 -4.20 5.53
CA VAL A 43 8.80 -4.50 6.51
C VAL A 43 9.94 -3.48 6.41
N CYS A 44 10.40 -3.15 5.20
CA CYS A 44 11.40 -2.10 5.00
C CYS A 44 10.95 -0.74 5.56
N GLY A 45 9.71 -0.32 5.26
CA GLY A 45 9.15 0.92 5.80
C GLY A 45 8.98 0.89 7.32
N LEU A 46 8.63 -0.26 7.89
CA LEU A 46 8.54 -0.48 9.33
C LEU A 46 9.89 -0.24 10.01
N VAL A 47 10.95 -0.84 9.46
CA VAL A 47 12.32 -0.66 9.94
C VAL A 47 12.72 0.82 9.90
N ILE A 48 12.49 1.51 8.79
CA ILE A 48 12.79 2.95 8.66
C ILE A 48 12.04 3.77 9.72
N THR A 49 10.76 3.47 9.93
CA THR A 49 9.92 4.19 10.90
C THR A 49 10.40 3.97 12.32
N ILE A 50 10.77 2.73 12.67
CA ILE A 50 11.29 2.39 14.00
C ILE A 50 12.64 3.08 14.25
N TYR A 51 13.57 3.06 13.29
CA TYR A 51 14.87 3.72 13.46
C TYR A 51 14.77 5.25 13.53
N SER A 52 13.71 5.82 12.96
CA SER A 52 13.48 7.27 12.92
C SER A 52 12.39 7.70 13.89
N LEU A 53 12.13 6.90 14.94
CA LEU A 53 11.03 7.09 15.88
C LEU A 53 11.01 8.52 16.44
N ASN A 54 9.86 9.16 16.25
CA ASN A 54 9.53 10.47 16.79
C ASN A 54 8.22 10.35 17.59
N ASP A 55 8.03 11.22 18.58
CA ASP A 55 6.85 11.23 19.46
C ASP A 55 5.55 11.47 18.67
N ASN A 56 5.66 12.15 17.52
CA ASN A 56 4.54 12.43 16.61
C ASN A 56 4.35 11.37 15.51
N SER A 57 5.01 10.21 15.63
CA SER A 57 4.92 9.15 14.62
C SER A 57 3.55 8.45 14.61
N LEU A 58 3.16 7.99 13.42
CA LEU A 58 1.94 7.22 13.18
C LEU A 58 2.24 5.73 13.03
N LEU A 59 3.23 5.22 13.78
CA LEU A 59 3.71 3.84 13.68
C LEU A 59 2.58 2.81 13.85
N GLN A 60 1.73 2.98 14.86
CA GLN A 60 0.60 2.08 15.09
C GLN A 60 -0.39 2.08 13.93
N TYR A 61 -0.76 3.27 13.42
CA TYR A 61 -1.61 3.41 12.25
C TYR A 61 -1.00 2.70 11.04
N TYR A 62 0.28 2.96 10.75
CA TYR A 62 1.00 2.32 9.65
C TYR A 62 1.04 0.80 9.80
N PHE A 63 1.34 0.29 11.00
CA PHE A 63 1.33 -1.14 11.26
C PHE A 63 -0.05 -1.75 11.00
N THR A 64 -1.10 -1.19 11.60
CA THR A 64 -2.46 -1.73 11.52
C THR A 64 -2.98 -1.79 10.10
N ILE A 65 -2.88 -0.70 9.31
CA ILE A 65 -3.40 -0.69 7.94
C ILE A 65 -2.65 -1.68 7.04
N ASN A 66 -1.34 -1.82 7.22
CA ASN A 66 -0.53 -2.71 6.40
C ASN A 66 -0.71 -4.17 6.82
N PHE A 67 -0.87 -4.44 8.11
CA PHE A 67 -1.18 -5.78 8.61
C PHE A 67 -2.53 -6.27 8.06
N ILE A 68 -3.57 -5.44 8.18
CA ILE A 68 -4.91 -5.78 7.66
C ILE A 68 -4.90 -5.88 6.14
N GLY A 69 -4.29 -4.93 5.45
CA GLY A 69 -4.33 -4.86 3.99
C GLY A 69 -3.39 -5.84 3.27
N LYS A 70 -2.40 -6.43 3.96
CA LYS A 70 -1.39 -7.28 3.31
C LYS A 70 -1.21 -8.61 4.01
N VAL A 71 -0.96 -8.60 5.32
CA VAL A 71 -0.61 -9.80 6.08
C VAL A 71 -1.81 -10.75 6.17
N ILE A 72 -2.99 -10.24 6.53
CA ILE A 72 -4.20 -11.08 6.59
C ILE A 72 -4.53 -11.70 5.22
N PRO A 73 -4.65 -10.93 4.12
CA PRO A 73 -4.91 -11.51 2.80
C PRO A 73 -3.85 -12.52 2.35
N PHE A 74 -2.57 -12.28 2.67
CA PHE A 74 -1.50 -13.22 2.37
C PHE A 74 -1.74 -14.59 2.99
N PHE A 75 -2.06 -14.66 4.28
CA PHE A 75 -2.33 -15.93 4.97
C PHE A 75 -3.55 -16.67 4.41
N ILE A 76 -4.54 -15.95 3.87
CA ILE A 76 -5.72 -16.56 3.24
C ILE A 76 -5.33 -17.29 1.96
N ILE A 77 -4.39 -16.75 1.17
CA ILE A 77 -4.06 -17.27 -0.17
C ILE A 77 -2.74 -18.03 -0.26
N ILE A 78 -1.96 -18.10 0.83
CA ILE A 78 -0.59 -18.67 0.81
C ILE A 78 -0.53 -20.13 0.36
N ASN A 79 -1.59 -20.89 0.60
CA ASN A 79 -1.66 -22.31 0.26
C ASN A 79 -2.16 -22.57 -1.17
N ASN A 80 -2.55 -21.52 -1.90
CA ASN A 80 -2.98 -21.66 -3.29
C ASN A 80 -1.77 -21.98 -4.18
N LYS A 81 -1.95 -22.89 -5.14
CA LYS A 81 -0.89 -23.22 -6.10
C LYS A 81 -0.53 -22.00 -6.93
N LEU A 82 0.77 -21.77 -7.09
CA LEU A 82 1.31 -20.77 -7.99
C LEU A 82 1.53 -21.40 -9.38
N THR A 83 1.17 -20.67 -10.41
CA THR A 83 1.37 -21.04 -11.81
C THR A 83 2.30 -20.04 -12.52
N ASN A 84 2.79 -20.41 -13.70
CA ASN A 84 3.59 -19.49 -14.52
C ASN A 84 2.77 -18.29 -15.01
N ASP A 85 1.46 -18.45 -15.19
CA ASP A 85 0.57 -17.36 -15.59
C ASP A 85 0.46 -16.30 -14.48
N ASP A 86 0.52 -16.70 -13.21
CA ASP A 86 0.54 -15.76 -12.07
C ASP A 86 1.80 -14.90 -12.03
N LEU A 87 2.94 -15.48 -12.42
CA LEU A 87 4.22 -14.76 -12.57
C LEU A 87 4.13 -13.71 -13.69
N VAL A 88 3.64 -14.13 -14.86
CA VAL A 88 3.47 -13.26 -16.02
C VAL A 88 2.49 -12.13 -15.70
N PHE A 89 1.37 -12.45 -15.06
CA PHE A 89 0.39 -11.47 -14.59
C PHE A 89 1.01 -10.46 -13.61
N THR A 90 1.81 -10.92 -12.65
CA THR A 90 2.49 -10.05 -11.68
C THR A 90 3.37 -8.99 -12.38
N ILE A 91 4.11 -9.40 -13.42
CA ILE A 91 4.93 -8.49 -14.21
C ILE A 91 4.05 -7.46 -14.93
N TYR A 92 3.00 -7.90 -15.62
CA TYR A 92 2.08 -7.00 -16.32
C TYR A 92 1.38 -6.03 -15.38
N PHE A 93 0.98 -6.48 -14.19
CA PHE A 93 0.33 -5.65 -13.19
C PHE A 93 1.24 -4.51 -12.72
N ILE A 94 2.51 -4.80 -12.43
CA ILE A 94 3.50 -3.79 -12.04
C ILE A 94 3.77 -2.82 -13.20
N LEU A 95 3.94 -3.33 -14.42
CA LEU A 95 4.14 -2.48 -15.60
C LEU A 95 2.95 -1.54 -15.83
N LEU A 96 1.72 -2.04 -15.71
CA LEU A 96 0.51 -1.23 -15.83
C LEU A 96 0.47 -0.12 -14.79
N TYR A 97 0.85 -0.42 -13.54
CA TYR A 97 0.96 0.59 -12.49
C TYR A 97 2.03 1.65 -12.81
N VAL A 98 3.19 1.24 -13.31
CA VAL A 98 4.25 2.19 -13.69
C VAL A 98 3.79 3.10 -14.83
N ILE A 99 3.12 2.55 -15.85
CA ILE A 99 2.53 3.32 -16.95
C ILE A 99 1.47 4.29 -16.41
N TYR A 100 0.61 3.84 -15.49
CA TYR A 100 -0.37 4.71 -14.85
C TYR A 100 0.29 5.92 -14.17
N MET A 101 1.33 5.69 -13.37
CA MET A 101 2.08 6.75 -12.68
C MET A 101 2.72 7.74 -13.66
N GLN A 102 3.21 7.26 -14.81
CA GLN A 102 3.70 8.13 -15.88
C GLN A 102 2.59 8.97 -16.52
N ILE A 103 1.40 8.39 -16.76
CA ILE A 103 0.25 9.11 -17.34
C ILE A 103 -0.20 10.26 -16.42
N ILE A 104 -0.26 10.02 -15.11
CA ILE A 104 -0.63 11.07 -14.14
C ILE A 104 0.53 12.02 -13.80
N ASN A 105 1.70 11.82 -14.41
CA ASN A 105 2.91 12.62 -14.25
C ASN A 105 3.32 12.81 -12.78
N ASP A 106 3.31 11.72 -12.01
CA ASP A 106 3.66 11.71 -10.60
C ASP A 106 4.81 10.73 -10.33
N ASP A 107 5.77 11.13 -9.51
CA ASP A 107 6.94 10.31 -9.20
C ASP A 107 6.62 9.35 -8.05
N ILE A 108 6.66 8.05 -8.34
CA ILE A 108 6.46 6.96 -7.37
C ILE A 108 7.35 7.16 -6.14
N ILE A 109 8.64 7.47 -6.34
CA ILE A 109 9.60 7.62 -5.25
C ILE A 109 9.21 8.80 -4.37
N CYS A 110 8.77 9.91 -4.96
CA CYS A 110 8.30 11.09 -4.22
C CYS A 110 7.05 10.76 -3.40
N VAL A 111 6.06 10.07 -4.00
CA VAL A 111 4.84 9.64 -3.29
C VAL A 111 5.16 8.81 -2.05
N TYR A 112 6.01 7.78 -2.19
CA TYR A 112 6.37 6.92 -1.07
C TYR A 112 7.24 7.65 -0.05
N ARG A 113 8.17 8.51 -0.47
CA ARG A 113 8.99 9.32 0.44
C ARG A 113 8.14 10.25 1.27
N ASP A 114 7.25 11.02 0.64
CA ASP A 114 6.38 11.99 1.32
C ASP A 114 5.43 11.29 2.29
N TYR A 115 4.89 10.13 1.90
CA TYR A 115 4.05 9.33 2.79
C TYR A 115 4.85 8.77 3.97
N MET A 116 6.06 8.24 3.75
CA MET A 116 6.89 7.73 4.85
C MET A 116 7.32 8.83 5.82
N GLN A 117 7.61 10.04 5.33
CA GLN A 117 7.87 11.19 6.19
C GLN A 117 6.66 11.52 7.07
N PHE A 118 5.46 11.48 6.51
CA PHE A 118 4.22 11.65 7.25
C PHE A 118 3.99 10.56 8.32
N ILE A 119 4.37 9.32 8.03
CA ILE A 119 4.30 8.23 9.01
C ILE A 119 5.32 8.42 10.15
N VAL A 120 6.52 8.89 9.84
CA VAL A 120 7.56 9.17 10.84
C VAL A 120 7.22 10.39 11.70
N ASP A 121 6.66 11.43 11.10
CA ASP A 121 6.29 12.67 11.76
C ASP A 121 5.02 13.22 11.10
N ARG A 122 3.89 13.16 11.81
CA ARG A 122 2.57 13.55 11.26
C ARG A 122 2.50 15.00 10.76
N ASP A 123 3.42 15.85 11.21
CA ASP A 123 3.47 17.27 10.85
C ASP A 123 4.33 17.51 9.59
N LYS A 124 4.95 16.45 9.03
CA LYS A 124 5.78 16.49 7.82
C LYS A 124 5.18 15.62 6.71
N GLY A 125 5.62 15.86 5.48
CA GLY A 125 5.21 15.06 4.32
C GLY A 125 3.75 15.31 3.89
N ARG A 126 3.16 14.31 3.23
CA ARG A 126 1.78 14.38 2.69
C ARG A 126 0.92 13.29 3.31
N GLU A 127 -0.28 13.67 3.75
CA GLU A 127 -1.23 12.75 4.36
C GLU A 127 -1.72 11.72 3.34
N GLY A 128 -1.89 10.47 3.77
CA GLY A 128 -2.65 9.49 3.00
C GLY A 128 -4.15 9.80 3.07
N ALA A 129 -4.87 9.63 1.96
CA ALA A 129 -6.32 9.86 1.92
C ALA A 129 -7.11 9.09 2.99
N LEU A 130 -6.69 7.87 3.35
CA LEU A 130 -7.33 7.06 4.39
C LEU A 130 -7.19 7.71 5.77
N TYR A 131 -6.01 8.23 6.12
CA TYR A 131 -5.81 8.93 7.39
C TYR A 131 -6.68 10.18 7.47
N ASN A 132 -6.70 10.99 6.41
CA ASN A 132 -7.52 12.19 6.34
C ASN A 132 -9.03 11.87 6.48
N PHE A 133 -9.49 10.76 5.88
CA PHE A 133 -10.87 10.29 6.06
C PHE A 133 -11.18 9.95 7.52
N ILE A 134 -10.30 9.18 8.19
CA ILE A 134 -10.46 8.82 9.61
C ILE A 134 -10.44 10.07 10.51
N LYS A 135 -9.50 10.99 10.26
CA LYS A 135 -9.37 12.27 10.98
C LYS A 135 -10.65 13.10 10.86
N LYS A 136 -11.23 13.20 9.66
CA LYS A 136 -12.52 13.87 9.46
C LYS A 136 -13.63 13.18 10.24
N LEU A 137 -13.73 11.86 10.19
CA LEU A 137 -14.76 11.11 10.91
C LEU A 137 -14.72 11.40 12.42
N HIS A 138 -13.52 11.48 13.01
CA HIS A 138 -13.34 11.74 14.44
C HIS A 138 -13.67 13.19 14.85
N LEU A 139 -13.63 14.15 13.93
CA LEU A 139 -14.01 15.55 14.21
C LEU A 139 -15.53 15.79 14.20
N TYR A 140 -16.31 14.82 13.70
CA TYR A 140 -17.78 14.89 13.63
C TYR A 140 -18.49 14.07 14.73
N VAL A 141 -17.73 13.45 15.65
CA VAL A 141 -18.23 12.71 16.83
C VAL A 141 -17.81 13.45 18.08
#